data_AF-A0A1B2YTL1-F1
#
_entry.id   AF-A0A1B2YTL1-F1
#
_cell.length_a   1.000
_cell.length_b   1.000
_cell.length_c   1.000
_cell.angle_alpha   90.00
_cell.angle_beta   90.00
_cell.angle_gamma   90.00
#
_symmetry.space_group_name_H-M   'P 1'
#
loop_
_entity.id
_entity.type
_entity.pdbx_description
1 polymer ?
#
loop_
_entity_poly.entity_id
_entity_poly.type
_entity_poly.pdbx_seq_one_letter_code
_entity_poly.pdbx_strand_id
1 'polypeptide(L)'
;MLGLLIQIILEFGSKGAEHGHVHHKDEGTFPILLFLSLCSHSLIEGFPLAENQDLLLGVIVHKIPIAVILSAFLLNSKMSTIQTSIFLIIFACMTPLGAFLKTQSSILETYSSEVNALVVGVLLHVSTTILFESSKNHQFNATKLGVILIGIVIAYFL
;
A
#
# COMPACT_ATOMS: atom_id res chain seq x y z
N MET A 1 -6.12 -2.74 -15.18
CA MET A 1 -4.96 -3.66 -15.32
C MET A 1 -3.62 -2.95 -15.22
N LEU A 2 -3.46 -1.74 -15.79
CA LEU A 2 -2.22 -0.95 -15.60
C LEU A 2 -1.84 -0.74 -14.14
N GLY A 3 -2.80 -0.45 -13.26
CA GLY A 3 -2.55 -0.35 -11.82
C GLY A 3 -1.96 -1.60 -11.19
N LEU A 4 -2.48 -2.77 -11.57
CA LEU A 4 -1.95 -4.06 -11.12
C LEU A 4 -0.49 -4.24 -11.58
N LEU A 5 -0.21 -3.94 -12.86
CA LEU A 5 1.14 -4.03 -13.41
C LEU A 5 2.12 -3.08 -12.69
N ILE A 6 1.70 -1.83 -12.45
CA ILE A 6 2.49 -0.85 -11.71
C ILE A 6 2.78 -1.36 -10.31
N GLN A 7 1.77 -1.92 -9.63
CA GLN A 7 1.96 -2.46 -8.29
C GLN A 7 2.92 -3.65 -8.26
N ILE A 8 2.88 -4.55 -9.25
CA ILE A 8 3.87 -5.64 -9.38
C ILE A 8 5.30 -5.08 -9.47
N ILE A 9 5.50 -4.02 -10.27
CA ILE A 9 6.82 -3.38 -10.43
C ILE A 9 7.28 -2.76 -9.11
N LEU A 10 6.38 -2.07 -8.41
CA LEU A 10 6.66 -1.50 -7.10
C LEU A 10 6.97 -2.61 -6.07
N GLU A 11 6.19 -3.68 -6.05
CA GLU A 11 6.40 -4.81 -5.15
C GLU A 11 7.78 -5.44 -5.33
N PHE A 12 8.23 -5.63 -6.58
CA PHE A 12 9.59 -6.10 -6.89
C PHE A 12 10.66 -5.20 -6.28
N GLY A 13 10.48 -3.87 -6.36
CA GLY A 13 11.36 -2.90 -5.72
C GLY A 13 11.33 -2.95 -4.18
N SER A 14 10.19 -3.34 -3.60
CA SER A 14 10.01 -3.52 -2.16
C SER A 14 10.48 -4.88 -1.62
N LYS A 15 10.86 -5.81 -2.52
CA LYS A 15 11.11 -7.23 -2.20
C LYS A 15 9.96 -7.90 -1.44
N GLY A 16 8.72 -7.46 -1.66
CA GLY A 16 7.53 -7.98 -0.95
C GLY A 16 7.49 -7.63 0.54
N ALA A 17 8.19 -6.57 0.97
CA ALA A 17 8.17 -6.13 2.37
C ALA A 17 6.77 -5.70 2.83
N GLU A 18 5.94 -5.17 1.93
CA GLU A 18 4.52 -4.88 2.19
C GLU A 18 3.71 -6.11 2.65
N HIS A 19 4.20 -7.32 2.33
CA HIS A 19 3.60 -8.61 2.69
C HIS A 19 4.41 -9.35 3.78
N GLY A 20 5.46 -8.74 4.34
CA GLY A 20 6.26 -9.32 5.43
C GLY A 20 7.37 -10.29 4.99
N HIS A 21 7.66 -10.41 3.69
CA HIS A 21 8.67 -11.32 3.15
C HIS A 21 10.10 -10.73 3.18
N VAL A 22 10.59 -10.34 4.35
CA VAL A 22 11.97 -9.86 4.50
C VAL A 22 12.89 -11.00 4.96
N HIS A 23 13.62 -11.61 4.02
CA HIS A 23 14.71 -12.53 4.36
C HIS A 23 15.88 -11.76 4.98
N HIS A 24 16.15 -12.02 6.26
CA HIS A 24 17.32 -11.53 6.99
C HIS A 24 18.59 -12.14 6.39
N LYS A 25 19.27 -11.39 5.53
CA LYS A 25 20.70 -11.54 5.29
C LYS A 25 21.34 -10.18 5.47
N ASP A 26 22.10 -10.05 6.57
CA ASP A 26 23.24 -9.15 6.88
C ASP A 26 23.56 -7.90 6.04
N GLU A 27 22.61 -7.26 5.38
CA GLU A 27 22.80 -5.96 4.73
C GLU A 27 22.41 -4.87 5.73
N GLY A 28 23.39 -4.39 6.48
CA GLY A 28 23.22 -3.37 7.52
C GLY A 28 22.78 -1.98 7.03
N THR A 29 22.26 -1.86 5.81
CA THR A 29 21.84 -0.60 5.18
C THR A 29 20.40 -0.72 4.69
N PHE A 30 19.58 0.27 5.04
CA PHE A 30 18.20 0.36 4.61
C PHE A 30 18.10 0.43 3.07
N PRO A 31 17.30 -0.44 2.42
CA PRO A 31 17.17 -0.49 0.97
C PRO A 31 16.31 0.68 0.50
N ILE A 32 16.95 1.73 -0.01
CA ILE A 32 16.30 2.94 -0.55
C ILE A 32 15.22 2.59 -1.58
N LEU A 33 15.43 1.53 -2.37
CA LEU A 33 14.47 1.05 -3.37
C LEU A 33 13.13 0.64 -2.75
N LEU A 34 13.15 0.01 -1.57
CA LEU A 34 11.94 -0.37 -0.83
C LEU A 34 11.16 0.87 -0.42
N PHE A 35 11.87 1.87 0.11
CA PHE A 35 11.24 3.10 0.54
C PHE A 35 10.61 3.89 -0.59
N LEU A 36 11.35 4.07 -1.69
CA LEU A 36 10.85 4.76 -2.86
C LEU A 36 9.62 4.05 -3.44
N SER A 37 9.66 2.72 -3.50
CA SER A 37 8.51 1.91 -3.92
C SER A 37 7.28 2.15 -3.04
N LEU A 38 7.43 2.05 -1.71
CA LEU A 38 6.34 2.29 -0.76
C LEU A 38 5.81 3.73 -0.83
N CYS A 39 6.69 4.71 -1.05
CA CYS A 39 6.27 6.10 -1.22
C CYS A 39 5.46 6.30 -2.50
N SER A 40 5.88 5.72 -3.63
CA SER A 40 5.14 5.77 -4.89
C SER A 40 3.79 5.07 -4.78
N HIS A 41 3.74 3.88 -4.16
CA HIS A 41 2.50 3.17 -3.87
C HIS A 41 1.55 4.05 -3.03
N SER A 42 2.06 4.61 -1.93
CA SER A 42 1.31 5.44 -0.99
C SER A 42 0.80 6.74 -1.60
N LEU A 43 1.56 7.31 -2.55
CA LEU A 43 1.19 8.50 -3.32
C LEU A 43 0.03 8.21 -4.28
N ILE A 44 0.15 7.12 -5.05
CA ILE A 44 -0.86 6.71 -6.05
C ILE A 44 -2.20 6.43 -5.36
N GLU A 45 -2.17 5.70 -4.24
CA GLU A 45 -3.36 5.39 -3.45
C GLU A 45 -4.07 6.65 -2.91
N GLY A 46 -3.33 7.74 -2.71
CA GLY A 46 -3.87 9.01 -2.25
C GLY A 46 -4.75 9.74 -3.26
N PHE A 47 -4.60 9.49 -4.56
CA PHE A 47 -5.32 10.23 -5.61
C PHE A 47 -6.85 10.25 -5.47
N PRO A 48 -7.55 9.10 -5.33
CA PRO A 48 -9.01 9.09 -5.24
C PRO A 48 -9.58 9.57 -3.90
N LEU A 49 -8.75 9.79 -2.87
CA LEU A 49 -9.21 10.04 -1.51
C LEU A 49 -9.92 11.38 -1.32
N ALA A 50 -9.62 12.37 -2.16
CA ALA A 50 -10.29 13.68 -2.09
C ALA A 50 -11.79 13.59 -2.44
N GLU A 51 -12.17 12.60 -3.24
CA GLU A 51 -13.51 12.46 -3.82
C GLU A 51 -14.29 11.26 -3.25
N ASN A 52 -13.65 10.35 -2.50
CA ASN A 52 -14.23 9.08 -2.05
C ASN A 52 -14.03 8.84 -0.54
N GLN A 53 -15.03 9.18 0.28
CA GLN A 53 -14.97 9.02 1.74
C GLN A 53 -14.96 7.55 2.19
N ASP A 54 -15.68 6.66 1.50
CA ASP A 54 -15.72 5.24 1.86
C ASP A 54 -14.36 4.58 1.60
N LEU A 55 -13.70 4.99 0.51
CA LEU A 55 -12.36 4.55 0.17
C LEU A 55 -11.34 5.02 1.22
N LEU A 56 -11.52 6.22 1.78
CA LEU A 56 -10.65 6.74 2.83
C LEU A 56 -10.60 5.82 4.06
N LEU A 57 -11.74 5.29 4.50
CA LEU A 57 -11.78 4.34 5.62
C LEU A 57 -11.00 3.06 5.29
N GLY A 58 -11.18 2.52 4.09
CA GLY A 58 -10.43 1.35 3.61
C GLY A 58 -8.92 1.59 3.60
N VAL A 59 -8.48 2.73 3.07
CA VAL A 59 -7.06 3.11 3.02
C VAL A 59 -6.49 3.31 4.42
N ILE A 60 -7.21 3.98 5.33
CA ILE A 60 -6.75 4.15 6.72
C ILE A 60 -6.46 2.79 7.37
N VAL A 61 -7.37 1.83 7.24
CA VAL A 61 -7.18 0.48 7.80
C VAL A 61 -6.00 -0.22 7.14
N HIS A 62 -5.85 -0.12 5.81
CA HIS A 62 -4.75 -0.72 5.06
C HIS A 62 -3.36 -0.15 5.42
N LYS A 63 -3.28 1.13 5.79
CA LYS A 63 -2.02 1.78 6.18
C LYS A 63 -1.45 1.28 7.50
N ILE A 64 -2.28 0.73 8.40
CA ILE A 64 -1.82 0.25 9.72
C ILE A 64 -0.79 -0.90 9.56
N PRO A 65 -1.09 -2.00 8.84
CA PRO A 65 -0.10 -3.05 8.59
C PRO A 65 1.21 -2.55 7.98
N ILE A 66 1.13 -1.70 6.94
CA ILE A 66 2.33 -1.21 6.24
C ILE A 66 3.19 -0.36 7.17
N ALA A 67 2.57 0.52 7.96
CA ALA A 67 3.28 1.34 8.93
C ALA A 67 4.01 0.48 9.97
N VAL A 68 3.35 -0.57 10.50
CA VAL A 68 3.97 -1.50 11.45
C VAL A 68 5.18 -2.20 10.83
N ILE A 69 5.05 -2.73 9.61
CA ILE A 69 6.16 -3.43 8.94
C ILE A 69 7.31 -2.47 8.63
N LEU A 70 7.04 -1.29 8.09
CA LEU A 70 8.06 -0.30 7.77
C LEU A 70 8.78 0.21 9.02
N SER A 71 8.04 0.51 10.09
CA SER A 71 8.64 0.92 11.37
C SER A 71 9.50 -0.18 11.98
N ALA A 72 9.02 -1.43 12.01
CA ALA A 72 9.80 -2.56 12.50
C ALA A 72 11.08 -2.74 11.68
N PHE A 73 10.99 -2.61 10.36
CA PHE A 73 12.15 -2.74 9.47
C PHE A 73 13.17 -1.62 9.67
N LEU A 74 12.73 -0.35 9.78
CA LEU A 74 13.60 0.79 10.06
C LEU A 74 14.28 0.69 11.43
N LEU A 75 13.56 0.26 12.47
CA LEU A 75 14.13 0.09 13.81
C LEU A 75 15.15 -1.05 13.91
N ASN A 76 14.98 -2.10 13.10
CA ASN A 76 15.95 -3.19 13.01
C ASN A 76 17.12 -2.87 12.06
N SER A 77 17.06 -1.77 11.32
CA SER A 77 18.19 -1.29 10.53
C SER A 77 19.19 -0.55 11.43
N LYS A 78 20.45 -0.39 10.99
CA LYS A 78 21.49 0.36 11.73
C LYS A 78 21.27 1.89 11.72
N MET A 79 20.05 2.35 11.48
CA MET A 79 19.70 3.78 11.36
C MET A 79 19.41 4.37 12.74
N SER A 80 19.69 5.67 12.88
CA SER A 80 19.35 6.39 14.12
C SER A 80 17.83 6.60 14.23
N THR A 81 17.34 6.83 15.45
CA THR A 81 15.92 7.15 15.70
C THR A 81 15.47 8.39 14.93
N ILE A 82 16.34 9.40 14.79
CA ILE A 82 16.05 10.62 14.02
C ILE A 82 15.84 10.29 12.54
N GLN A 83 16.74 9.48 11.96
CA GLN A 83 16.59 9.04 10.58
C GLN A 83 15.28 8.27 10.41
N THR A 84 15.01 7.28 11.27
CA THR A 84 13.76 6.49 11.24
C THR A 84 12.53 7.39 11.25
N SER A 85 12.48 8.37 12.15
CA SER A 85 11.37 9.33 12.22
C SER A 85 11.22 10.15 10.94
N ILE A 86 12.31 10.62 10.33
CA ILE A 86 12.27 11.36 9.06
C ILE A 86 11.67 10.49 7.96
N PHE A 87 12.11 9.24 7.82
CA PHE A 87 11.58 8.31 6.82
C PHE A 87 10.07 8.06 7.01
N LEU A 88 9.62 7.86 8.25
CA LEU A 88 8.20 7.66 8.56
C LEU A 88 7.35 8.90 8.28
N ILE A 89 7.86 10.10 8.61
CA ILE A 89 7.15 11.36 8.32
C ILE A 89 7.01 11.55 6.80
N ILE A 90 8.09 11.34 6.05
CA ILE A 90 8.05 11.43 4.58
C ILE A 90 7.01 10.44 4.02
N PHE A 91 7.04 9.18 4.48
CA PHE A 91 6.07 8.17 4.05
C PHE A 91 4.62 8.54 4.38
N ALA A 92 4.37 9.03 5.61
CA ALA A 92 3.05 9.46 6.05
C ALA A 92 2.49 10.63 5.23
N CYS A 93 3.36 11.52 4.75
CA CYS A 93 2.98 12.64 3.89
C CYS A 93 2.62 12.23 2.45
N MET A 94 3.00 11.04 1.97
CA MET A 94 2.76 10.65 0.58
C MET A 94 1.27 10.50 0.24
N THR A 95 0.45 9.92 1.12
CA THR A 95 -0.99 9.77 0.86
C THR A 95 -1.73 11.12 0.83
N PRO A 96 -1.56 12.04 1.80
CA PRO A 96 -2.08 13.40 1.70
C PRO A 96 -1.55 14.16 0.48
N LEU A 97 -0.28 13.97 0.13
CA LEU A 97 0.30 14.59 -1.05
C LEU A 97 -0.38 14.09 -2.33
N GLY A 98 -0.70 12.81 -2.44
CA GLY A 98 -1.46 12.26 -3.55
C GLY A 98 -2.82 12.94 -3.69
N ALA A 99 -3.59 12.96 -2.60
CA ALA A 99 -4.90 13.62 -2.57
C ALA A 99 -4.79 15.10 -2.97
N PHE A 100 -3.78 15.81 -2.44
CA PHE A 100 -3.53 17.21 -2.78
C PHE A 100 -3.21 17.39 -4.28
N LEU A 101 -2.30 16.58 -4.84
CA LEU A 101 -1.94 16.66 -6.27
C LEU A 101 -3.15 16.44 -7.19
N LYS A 102 -4.06 15.52 -6.82
CA LYS A 102 -5.32 15.31 -7.55
C LYS A 102 -6.16 16.58 -7.61
N THR A 103 -6.29 17.31 -6.50
CA THR A 103 -7.09 18.55 -6.45
C THR A 103 -6.45 19.76 -7.14
N GLN A 104 -5.11 19.79 -7.25
CA GLN A 104 -4.40 20.94 -7.83
C GLN A 104 -4.09 20.78 -9.32
N SER A 105 -4.25 19.57 -9.88
CA SER A 105 -3.90 19.28 -11.27
C SER A 105 -5.15 19.11 -12.12
N SER A 106 -5.41 20.09 -13.00
CA SER A 106 -6.49 20.02 -13.99
C SER A 106 -6.38 18.81 -14.93
N ILE A 107 -5.16 18.31 -15.15
CA ILE A 107 -4.90 17.10 -15.93
C ILE A 107 -5.40 15.86 -15.16
N LEU A 108 -5.05 15.73 -13.89
CA LEU A 108 -5.53 14.61 -13.06
C LEU A 108 -7.03 14.69 -12.80
N GLU A 109 -7.61 15.89 -12.81
CA GLU A 109 -9.06 16.10 -12.81
C GLU A 109 -9.70 15.63 -14.12
N THR A 110 -9.15 16.02 -15.27
CA THR A 110 -9.64 15.61 -16.60
C THR A 110 -9.62 14.08 -16.77
N TYR A 111 -8.57 13.42 -16.29
CA TYR A 111 -8.40 11.96 -16.35
C TYR A 111 -8.76 11.26 -15.02
N SER A 112 -9.74 11.79 -14.28
CA SER A 112 -10.12 11.25 -12.95
C SER A 112 -10.48 9.77 -13.01
N SER A 113 -11.25 9.36 -14.02
CA SER A 113 -11.73 7.99 -14.18
C SER A 113 -10.56 7.01 -14.40
N GLU A 114 -9.61 7.39 -15.25
CA GLU A 114 -8.44 6.60 -15.60
C GLU A 114 -7.49 6.46 -14.41
N VAL A 115 -7.29 7.55 -13.66
CA VAL A 115 -6.51 7.55 -12.42
C VAL A 115 -7.18 6.66 -11.38
N ASN A 116 -8.49 6.78 -11.19
CA ASN A 116 -9.24 5.94 -10.25
C ASN A 116 -9.18 4.47 -10.66
N ALA A 117 -9.31 4.14 -11.96
CA ALA A 117 -9.17 2.78 -12.47
C ALA A 117 -7.75 2.21 -12.27
N LEU A 118 -6.73 3.08 -12.34
CA LEU A 118 -5.35 2.72 -11.98
C LEU A 118 -5.26 2.39 -10.49
N VAL A 119 -5.81 3.22 -9.60
CA VAL A 119 -5.77 2.97 -8.15
C VAL A 119 -6.56 1.71 -7.77
N VAL A 120 -7.74 1.48 -8.37
CA VAL A 120 -8.48 0.23 -8.19
C VAL A 120 -7.63 -0.97 -8.60
N GLY A 121 -6.85 -0.87 -9.69
CA GLY A 121 -5.92 -1.92 -10.09
C GLY A 121 -4.82 -2.19 -9.07
N VAL A 122 -4.28 -1.14 -8.43
CA VAL A 122 -3.29 -1.26 -7.34
C VAL A 122 -3.92 -1.97 -6.13
N LEU A 123 -5.10 -1.55 -5.70
CA LEU A 123 -5.81 -2.16 -4.57
C LEU A 123 -6.20 -3.61 -4.83
N LEU A 124 -6.60 -3.93 -6.07
CA LEU A 124 -6.91 -5.29 -6.49
C LEU A 124 -5.67 -6.20 -6.40
N HIS A 125 -4.49 -5.73 -6.86
CA HIS A 125 -3.24 -6.48 -6.74
C HIS A 125 -2.94 -6.86 -5.29
N VAL A 126 -2.86 -5.86 -4.42
CA VAL A 126 -2.57 -6.04 -2.99
C VAL A 126 -3.58 -6.99 -2.35
N SER A 127 -4.86 -6.82 -2.66
CA SER A 127 -5.92 -7.71 -2.18
C SER A 127 -5.68 -9.14 -2.64
N THR A 128 -5.39 -9.38 -3.92
CA THR A 128 -5.18 -10.74 -4.43
C THR A 128 -3.94 -11.41 -3.84
N THR A 129 -2.83 -10.68 -3.67
CA THR A 129 -1.60 -11.22 -3.09
C THR A 129 -1.81 -11.64 -1.63
N ILE A 130 -2.45 -10.79 -0.82
CA ILE A 130 -2.74 -11.11 0.59
C ILE A 130 -3.71 -12.28 0.72
N LEU A 131 -4.76 -12.31 -0.13
CA LEU A 131 -5.85 -13.27 0.00
C LEU A 131 -5.50 -14.66 -0.52
N PHE A 132 -4.93 -14.74 -1.72
CA PHE A 132 -4.76 -15.99 -2.46
C PHE A 132 -3.31 -16.48 -2.46
N GLU A 133 -2.35 -15.57 -2.55
CA GLU A 133 -0.93 -15.94 -2.69
C GLU A 133 -0.26 -16.25 -1.34
N SER A 134 -0.64 -15.56 -0.26
CA SER A 134 -0.17 -15.84 1.10
C SER A 134 -0.76 -17.15 1.73
N SER A 135 -1.30 -18.08 0.92
CA SER A 135 -1.82 -19.36 1.40
C SER A 135 -0.73 -20.44 1.43
N LYS A 136 -0.41 -21.00 2.61
CA LYS A 136 0.51 -22.15 2.73
C LYS A 136 -0.08 -23.34 1.95
N ASN A 137 0.72 -23.93 1.05
CA ASN A 137 0.41 -25.12 0.24
C ASN A 137 -0.78 -24.98 -0.75
N HIS A 138 -1.10 -23.76 -1.21
CA HIS A 138 -2.16 -23.51 -2.21
C HIS A 138 -3.55 -24.08 -1.84
N GLN A 139 -3.78 -24.37 -0.56
CA GLN A 139 -5.07 -24.88 -0.12
C GLN A 139 -6.04 -23.72 0.09
N PHE A 140 -7.22 -23.86 -0.53
CA PHE A 140 -8.31 -22.92 -0.36
C PHE A 140 -8.67 -22.78 1.13
N ASN A 141 -8.67 -21.54 1.63
CA ASN A 141 -8.97 -21.24 3.02
C ASN A 141 -10.38 -20.65 3.14
N ALA A 142 -11.37 -21.50 3.41
CA ALA A 142 -12.76 -21.11 3.56
C ALA A 142 -12.97 -20.08 4.68
N THR A 143 -12.16 -20.13 5.74
CA THR A 143 -12.20 -19.14 6.84
C THR A 143 -11.77 -17.76 6.35
N LYS A 144 -10.69 -17.65 5.55
CA LYS A 144 -10.29 -16.40 4.92
C LYS A 144 -11.41 -15.86 4.03
N LEU A 145 -12.02 -16.71 3.20
CA LEU A 145 -13.15 -16.28 2.36
C LEU A 145 -14.33 -15.78 3.21
N GLY A 146 -14.66 -16.47 4.31
CA GLY A 146 -15.72 -16.04 5.23
C GLY A 146 -15.47 -14.65 5.82
N VAL A 147 -14.23 -14.36 6.27
CA VAL A 147 -13.86 -13.02 6.78
C VAL A 147 -13.99 -11.94 5.70
N ILE A 148 -13.61 -12.25 4.45
CA ILE A 148 -13.79 -11.32 3.31
C ILE A 148 -15.26 -11.02 3.08
N LEU A 149 -16.12 -12.05 3.04
CA LEU A 149 -17.56 -11.87 2.83
C LEU A 149 -18.18 -11.01 3.94
N ILE A 150 -17.78 -11.23 5.19
CA ILE A 150 -18.20 -10.38 6.32
C ILE A 150 -17.74 -8.94 6.10
N GLY A 151 -16.49 -8.73 5.69
CA GLY A 151 -15.95 -7.40 5.36
C GLY A 151 -16.75 -6.70 4.25
N ILE A 152 -17.10 -7.42 3.18
CA ILE A 152 -17.93 -6.91 2.08
C ILE A 152 -19.33 -6.52 2.60
N VAL A 153 -19.94 -7.34 3.45
CA VAL A 153 -21.26 -7.05 4.04
C VAL A 153 -21.19 -5.81 4.93
N ILE A 154 -20.17 -5.68 5.77
CA ILE A 154 -19.97 -4.49 6.61
C ILE A 154 -19.79 -3.24 5.74
N ALA A 155 -18.93 -3.32 4.72
CA ALA A 155 -18.67 -2.21 3.80
C ALA A 155 -19.91 -1.81 2.99
N TYR A 156 -20.84 -2.74 2.72
CA TYR A 156 -22.10 -2.43 2.03
C TYR A 156 -23.08 -1.60 2.88
N PHE A 157 -22.99 -1.69 4.21
CA PHE A 157 -23.87 -0.96 5.14
C PHE A 157 -23.28 0.32 5.70
N LEU A 158 -21.99 0.57 5.43
CA LEU A 158 -21.28 1.79 5.78
C LEU A 158 -21.49 2.83 4.68
#